data_AF-A0A424Q646-F1
#
_entry.id   AF-A0A424Q646-F1
#
_cell.length_a   1.000
_cell.length_b   1.000
_cell.length_c   1.000
_cell.angle_alpha   90.00
_cell.angle_beta   90.00
_cell.angle_gamma   90.00
#
_symmetry.space_group_name_H-M   'P 1'
#
loop_
_entity.id
_entity.type
_entity.pdbx_description
1 polymer ?
#
loop_
_entity_poly.entity_id
_entity_poly.type
_entity_poly.pdbx_seq_one_letter_code
_entity_poly.pdbx_strand_id
1 'polypeptide(L)' 'MTTTTESGGRQNMFPAETRPYIDETISYEGYPREAEKANGRWAMLGFVALLGAYITTGQIIPGIF' A
#
# COMPACT_ATOMS: atom_id res chain seq x y z
N MET A 1 23.81 9.11 20.48
CA MET A 1 24.06 9.30 21.91
C MET A 1 24.20 10.79 22.09
N THR A 2 23.40 11.40 22.97
CA THR A 2 23.43 12.84 23.20
C THR A 2 23.85 13.07 24.64
N THR A 3 24.88 13.89 24.85
CA THR A 3 25.38 14.26 26.18
C THR A 3 25.04 15.73 26.45
N THR A 4 24.27 16.00 27.50
CA THR A 4 23.98 17.36 27.96
C THR A 4 24.59 17.54 29.34
N THR A 5 25.36 18.61 29.52
CA THR A 5 25.85 19.03 30.83
C THR A 5 24.83 19.96 31.46
N GLU A 6 24.29 19.57 32.61
CA GLU A 6 23.34 20.37 33.38
C GLU A 6 24.05 21.55 34.07
N SER A 7 23.31 22.63 34.41
CA SER A 7 23.84 23.83 35.09
C SER A 7 24.62 23.53 36.38
N GLY A 8 24.34 22.40 37.03
CA GLY A 8 25.07 21.90 38.21
C GLY A 8 26.34 21.08 37.92
N GLY A 9 26.85 21.07 36.68
CA GLY A 9 28.10 20.39 36.32
C GLY A 9 28.00 18.86 36.20
N ARG A 10 26.79 18.29 36.27
CA ARG A 10 26.55 16.86 36.06
C ARG A 10 26.38 16.55 34.57
N GLN A 11 27.08 15.52 34.11
CA GLN A 11 27.00 15.05 32.74
C GLN A 11 25.91 13.98 32.62
N ASN A 12 24.81 14.32 31.96
CA ASN A 12 23.72 13.38 31.69
C ASN A 12 23.91 12.79 30.28
N MET A 13 23.94 11.46 30.20
CA MET A 13 24.08 10.72 28.95
C MET A 13 22.75 10.03 28.62
N PHE A 14 22.20 10.34 27.45
CA PHE A 14 20.98 9.71 26.97
C PHE A 14 21.28 8.57 25.99
N PRO A 15 20.63 7.40 26.13
CA PRO A 15 20.74 6.30 25.19
C PRO A 15 20.42 6.78 23.76
N ALA A 16 21.21 6.31 22.80
CA ALA A 16 20.85 6.47 21.40
C ALA A 16 19.84 5.38 21.05
N GLU A 17 18.59 5.76 20.76
CA GLU A 17 17.62 4.81 20.24
C GLU A 17 18.00 4.41 18.82
N THR A 18 17.77 3.14 18.48
CA THR A 18 17.92 2.68 17.09
C THR A 18 16.82 3.31 16.24
N ARG A 19 17.18 3.78 15.04
CA ARG A 19 16.19 4.31 14.10
C ARG A 19 15.52 3.13 13.37
N PRO A 20 14.18 3.12 13.24
CA PRO A 20 13.54 2.12 12.39
C PRO A 20 14.06 2.29 10.95
N TYR A 21 14.51 1.19 10.35
CA TYR A 21 14.86 1.12 8.94
C TYR A 21 13.64 0.61 8.18
N ILE A 22 13.19 1.36 7.18
CA ILE A 22 12.17 0.89 6.24
C ILE A 22 12.93 0.11 5.17
N ASP A 23 12.73 -1.20 5.15
CA ASP A 23 13.26 -2.05 4.09
C ASP A 23 12.46 -1.83 2.81
N GLU A 24 13.01 -1.03 1.90
CA GLU A 24 12.41 -0.73 0.60
C GLU A 24 12.26 -1.98 -0.29
N THR A 25 12.98 -3.07 0.01
CA THR A 25 12.86 -4.34 -0.74
C THR A 25 11.62 -5.14 -0.35
N ILE A 26 11.06 -4.88 0.84
CA ILE A 26 9.82 -5.47 1.33
C ILE A 26 8.74 -4.37 1.25
N SER A 27 8.27 -4.12 0.04
CA SER A 27 7.17 -3.18 -0.24
C SER A 27 5.83 -3.77 0.26
N TYR A 28 5.66 -3.86 1.57
CA TYR A 28 4.39 -4.19 2.19
C TYR A 28 3.59 -2.89 2.37
N GLU A 29 2.88 -2.49 1.31
CA GLU A 29 1.99 -1.32 1.31
C GLU A 29 0.76 -1.47 2.25
N GLY A 30 0.61 -2.64 2.87
CA GLY A 30 -0.47 -2.98 3.80
C GLY A 30 -1.61 -3.74 3.14
N TYR A 31 -2.18 -4.71 3.87
CA TYR A 31 -3.34 -5.51 3.44
C TYR A 31 -4.48 -4.72 2.79
N PRO A 32 -4.99 -3.59 3.37
CA PRO A 32 -6.11 -2.88 2.78
C PRO A 32 -5.80 -2.28 1.41
N ARG A 33 -4.59 -1.75 1.21
CA ARG A 33 -4.18 -1.10 -0.04
C ARG A 33 -3.96 -2.11 -1.17
N GLU A 34 -3.41 -3.28 -0.85
CA GLU A 34 -3.29 -4.37 -1.82
C GLU A 34 -4.66 -4.97 -2.19
N ALA A 35 -5.58 -5.09 -1.22
CA ALA A 35 -6.95 -5.52 -1.50
C ALA A 35 -7.69 -4.53 -2.43
N GLU A 36 -7.55 -3.23 -2.22
CA GLU A 36 -8.11 -2.19 -3.10
C GLU A 36 -7.54 -2.28 -4.53
N LYS A 37 -6.22 -2.42 -4.67
CA LYS A 37 -5.58 -2.59 -5.99
C LYS A 37 -6.07 -3.84 -6.71
N ALA A 38 -6.19 -4.97 -5.99
CA ALA A 38 -6.68 -6.21 -6.57
C ALA A 38 -8.12 -6.05 -7.06
N ASN A 39 -9.01 -5.51 -6.22
CA ASN A 39 -10.41 -5.26 -6.59
C ASN A 39 -10.52 -4.31 -7.78
N GLY A 40 -9.72 -3.24 -7.81
CA GLY A 40 -9.66 -2.30 -8.93
C GLY A 40 -9.26 -2.96 -10.25
N ARG A 41 -8.27 -3.86 -10.24
CA ARG A 41 -7.84 -4.60 -11.44
C ARG A 41 -8.92 -5.54 -11.97
N TRP A 42 -9.61 -6.26 -11.07
CA TRP A 42 -10.72 -7.12 -11.44
C TRP A 42 -11.88 -6.33 -12.05
N ALA A 43 -12.20 -5.16 -11.49
CA ALA A 43 -13.23 -4.28 -12.05
C ALA A 43 -12.87 -3.77 -13.46
N MET A 44 -11.60 -3.40 -13.70
CA MET A 44 -11.13 -3.00 -15.03
C MET A 44 -11.27 -4.13 -16.05
N LEU A 45 -10.90 -5.37 -15.68
CA LEU A 45 -11.08 -6.54 -16.54
C LEU A 45 -12.55 -6.79 -16.86
N GLY A 46 -13.43 -6.70 -15.85
CA GLY A 46 -14.88 -6.83 -16.04
C GLY A 46 -15.45 -5.79 -17.01
N PHE A 47 -14.98 -4.54 -16.93
CA PHE A 47 -15.39 -3.48 -17.85
C PHE A 47 -14.95 -3.74 -19.29
N VAL A 48 -13.69 -4.14 -19.51
CA VAL A 48 -13.18 -4.47 -20.84
C VAL A 48 -13.92 -5.69 -21.42
N ALA A 49 -14.18 -6.70 -20.60
CA ALA A 49 -14.94 -7.88 -21.01
C ALA A 49 -16.39 -7.51 -21.40
N LEU A 50 -17.04 -6.61 -20.66
CA LEU A 50 -18.38 -6.11 -20.98
C LEU A 50 -18.40 -5.36 -22.32
N LEU A 51 -17.42 -4.48 -22.56
CA LEU A 51 -17.29 -3.80 -23.86
C LEU A 51 -17.05 -4.80 -24.99
N GLY A 52 -16.16 -5.77 -24.79
CA GLY A 52 -15.90 -6.83 -25.76
C GLY A 52 -17.14 -7.68 -26.05
N ALA A 53 -17.91 -8.03 -25.03
CA ALA A 53 -19.16 -8.76 -25.17
C ALA A 53 -20.20 -7.97 -25.98
N TYR A 54 -20.36 -6.68 -25.70
CA TYR A 54 -21.28 -5.82 -26.45
C TYR A 54 -20.88 -5.68 -27.92
N ILE A 55 -19.58 -5.50 -28.21
CA ILE A 55 -19.08 -5.38 -29.59
C ILE A 55 -19.26 -6.68 -30.38
N THR A 56 -19.06 -7.84 -29.74
CA THR A 56 -19.09 -9.14 -30.43
C THR A 56 -20.47 -9.76 -30.52
N THR A 57 -21.31 -9.58 -29.50
CA THR A 57 -22.63 -10.26 -29.40
C THR A 57 -23.82 -9.30 -29.46
N GLY A 58 -23.59 -7.98 -29.41
CA GLY A 58 -24.65 -6.97 -29.33
C GLY A 58 -25.37 -6.92 -27.98
N GLN A 59 -24.99 -7.77 -27.02
CA GLN A 59 -25.59 -7.90 -25.70
C GLN A 59 -24.58 -7.51 -24.62
N ILE A 60 -25.05 -6.81 -23.58
CA ILE A 60 -24.21 -6.42 -22.44
C ILE A 60 -23.80 -7.65 -21.62
N ILE A 61 -24.69 -8.64 -21.51
CA ILE A 61 -24.39 -9.95 -20.95
C ILE A 61 -24.90 -11.02 -21.92
N PRO A 62 -24.02 -11.66 -22.69
CA PRO A 62 -24.44 -12.71 -23.61
C PRO A 62 -24.97 -13.92 -22.84
N GLY A 63 -26.20 -14.33 -23.16
CA GLY A 63 -26.81 -15.56 -22.62
C GLY A 63 -27.54 -15.44 -21.27
N ILE A 64 -27.72 -14.22 -20.73
CA ILE A 64 -28.72 -13.98 -19.67
C ILE A 64 -29.96 -13.38 -20.36
N PHE A 65 -31.06 -14.13 -20.38
CA PHE A 65 -32.37 -13.73 -20.91
C PHE A 65 -33.30 -13.28 -19.78
#